data_AF-A0A967JA66-F1
#
_entry.id   AF-A0A967JA66-F1
#
_cell.length_a   1.000
_cell.length_b   1.000
_cell.length_c   1.000
_cell.angle_alpha   90.00
_cell.angle_beta   90.00
_cell.angle_gamma   90.00
#
_symmetry.space_group_name_H-M   'P 1'
#
loop_
_entity.id
_entity.type
_entity.pdbx_description
1 polymer ?
#
loop_
_entity_poly.entity_id
_entity_poly.type
_entity_poly.pdbx_seq_one_letter_code
_entity_poly.pdbx_strand_id
1 'polypeptide(L)' 'MITLGPGTPSDGFSGVETAEGAIAGSLTYDRAFMDRAPDLRVIARTGIGVDTVDIDEATRRGIAVCNAPDAP' A
#
# COMPACT_ATOMS: atom_id res chain seq x y z
N MET A 1 -8.96 -0.52 -12.20
CA MET A 1 -7.88 0.20 -12.91
C MET A 1 -6.78 0.41 -11.89
N ILE A 2 -5.60 -0.21 -12.05
CA ILE A 2 -4.52 -0.08 -11.06
C ILE A 2 -3.89 1.30 -11.24
N THR A 3 -4.30 2.28 -10.44
CA THR A 3 -3.68 3.61 -10.45
C THR A 3 -2.42 3.56 -9.59
N LEU A 4 -1.26 3.55 -10.25
CA LEU A 4 0.02 3.83 -9.62
C LEU A 4 0.05 5.34 -9.36
N GLY A 5 -0.12 5.77 -8.11
CA GLY A 5 0.10 7.17 -7.77
C GLY A 5 1.55 7.55 -8.07
N PRO A 6 1.83 8.52 -8.97
CA PRO A 6 3.18 8.99 -9.18
C PRO A 6 3.54 9.86 -7.99
N GLY A 7 4.15 9.27 -6.96
CA GLY A 7 4.71 10.02 -5.85
C GLY A 7 5.58 11.17 -6.38
N THR A 8 5.49 12.34 -5.74
CA THR A 8 6.39 13.45 -6.00
C THR A 8 7.63 13.33 -5.11
N PRO A 9 8.76 14.01 -5.41
CA PRO A 9 9.93 14.01 -4.53
C PRO A 9 9.63 14.49 -3.10
N SER A 10 8.57 15.29 -2.93
CA SER A 10 8.12 15.85 -1.65
C SER A 10 7.01 15.04 -0.98
N ASP A 11 6.31 14.18 -1.72
CA ASP A 11 5.19 13.37 -1.21
C ASP A 11 5.07 12.06 -2.00
N GLY A 12 5.58 10.98 -1.40
CA GLY A 12 5.60 9.65 -2.00
C GLY A 12 4.23 9.04 -2.29
N PHE A 13 3.14 9.65 -1.79
CA PHE A 13 1.77 9.17 -1.96
C PHE A 13 0.85 10.19 -2.65
N SER A 14 1.42 11.16 -3.36
CA SER A 14 0.63 12.07 -4.20
C SER A 14 -0.19 11.29 -5.24
N GLY A 15 -1.50 11.57 -5.33
CA GLY A 15 -2.38 10.99 -6.35
C GLY A 15 -2.96 9.61 -6.00
N VAL A 16 -2.90 9.18 -4.74
CA VAL A 16 -3.41 7.86 -4.29
C VAL A 16 -4.91 7.86 -3.95
N GLU A 17 -5.58 9.01 -4.05
CA GLU A 17 -6.97 9.19 -3.60
C GLU A 17 -7.97 8.29 -4.34
N THR A 18 -7.60 7.84 -5.54
CA THR A 18 -8.40 6.96 -6.40
C THR A 18 -7.74 5.58 -6.60
N ALA A 19 -6.71 5.26 -5.82
CA ALA A 19 -5.98 4.02 -5.96
C ALA A 19 -6.78 2.85 -5.39
N GLU A 20 -7.11 1.87 -6.23
CA GLU A 20 -7.74 0.62 -5.81
C GLU A 20 -6.72 -0.42 -5.30
N GLY A 21 -5.44 -0.25 -5.63
CA GLY A 21 -4.36 -1.16 -5.24
C GLY A 21 -3.00 -0.47 -5.17
N ALA A 22 -2.14 -0.96 -4.26
CA ALA A 22 -0.79 -0.45 -4.07
C ALA A 22 0.26 -1.55 -4.26
N ILE A 23 1.33 -1.24 -5.00
CA ILE A 23 2.55 -2.06 -5.04
C ILE A 23 3.52 -1.48 -4.01
N ALA A 24 3.77 -2.26 -2.96
CA ALA A 24 4.44 -1.80 -1.77
C ALA A 24 5.95 -2.07 -1.80
N GLY A 25 6.73 -0.98 -1.82
CA GLY A 25 8.20 -0.97 -1.83
C GLY A 25 8.78 -0.66 -0.44
N SER A 26 9.71 0.29 -0.33
CA SER A 26 10.35 0.60 0.96
C SER A 26 9.62 1.65 1.81
N LEU A 27 8.51 2.22 1.31
CA LEU A 27 7.70 3.19 2.05
C LEU A 27 6.87 2.51 3.14
N THR A 28 6.43 3.28 4.13
CA THR A 28 5.51 2.82 5.17
C THR A 28 4.06 3.04 4.73
N TYR A 29 3.27 1.97 4.81
CA TYR A 29 1.85 1.91 4.47
C TYR A 29 1.06 1.74 5.77
N ASP A 30 0.90 2.84 6.50
CA ASP A 30 0.22 2.92 7.79
C ASP A 30 -1.21 3.47 7.65
N ARG A 31 -1.87 3.71 8.79
CA ARG A 31 -3.18 4.37 8.87
C ARG A 31 -3.24 5.65 8.03
N ALA A 32 -2.23 6.51 8.09
CA ALA A 32 -2.25 7.81 7.42
C ALA A 32 -2.19 7.66 5.89
N PHE A 33 -1.44 6.68 5.39
CA PHE A 33 -1.50 6.31 3.97
C PHE A 33 -2.88 5.79 3.58
N MET A 34 -3.44 4.85 4.36
CA MET A 34 -4.74 4.25 4.04
C MET A 34 -5.89 5.27 4.14
N ASP A 35 -5.77 6.31 4.99
CA ASP A 35 -6.74 7.41 5.08
C ASP A 35 -6.76 8.26 3.80
N ARG A 36 -5.62 8.35 3.10
CA ARG A 36 -5.52 9.07 1.83
C ARG A 36 -6.04 8.28 0.64
N ALA A 37 -6.18 6.96 0.76
CA ALA A 37 -6.61 6.06 -0.32
C ALA A 37 -7.92 5.33 0.05
N PRO A 38 -9.07 6.04 0.07
CA PRO A 38 -10.34 5.48 0.53
C PRO A 38 -10.86 4.31 -0.32
N ASP A 39 -10.45 4.24 -1.59
CA ASP A 39 -10.84 3.18 -2.53
C ASP A 39 -9.89 1.96 -2.50
N LEU A 40 -8.87 1.97 -1.65
CA LEU A 40 -7.83 0.94 -1.61
C LEU A 40 -8.41 -0.40 -1.17
N ARG A 41 -8.08 -1.46 -1.92
CA ARG A 41 -8.56 -2.84 -1.67
C ARG A 41 -7.44 -3.84 -1.49
N VAL A 42 -6.25 -3.54 -2.00
CA VAL A 42 -5.10 -4.46 -1.96
C VAL A 42 -3.77 -3.73 -1.82
N ILE A 43 -2.88 -4.29 -1.00
CA ILE A 43 -1.47 -3.90 -0.88
C ILE A 43 -0.62 -5.13 -1.19
N ALA A 44 0.16 -5.08 -2.26
CA ALA A 44 1.05 -6.16 -2.68
C ALA A 44 2.51 -5.79 -2.43
N ARG A 45 3.15 -6.41 -1.44
CA ARG A 45 4.58 -6.26 -1.14
C ARG A 45 5.44 -6.91 -2.23
N THR A 46 6.47 -6.21 -2.68
CA THR A 46 7.46 -6.76 -3.62
C THR A 46 8.51 -7.66 -2.97
N GLY A 47 8.53 -7.77 -1.63
CA GLY A 47 9.46 -8.61 -0.88
C GLY A 47 8.76 -9.52 0.13
N ILE A 48 9.58 -10.28 0.87
CA ILE A 48 9.13 -11.24 1.88
C ILE A 48 8.57 -10.50 3.12
N GLY A 49 9.32 -9.49 3.59
CA GLY A 49 8.98 -8.73 4.80
C GLY A 49 7.73 -7.86 4.66
N VAL A 50 6.94 -7.85 5.73
CA VAL A 50 5.65 -7.13 5.82
C VAL A 50 5.67 -6.00 6.86
N ASP A 51 6.83 -5.70 7.47
CA ASP A 51 7.00 -4.75 8.59
C ASP A 51 6.66 -3.29 8.23
N THR A 52 6.60 -2.99 6.95
CA THR A 52 6.28 -1.65 6.43
C THR A 52 4.78 -1.45 6.20
N VAL A 53 3.94 -2.46 6.44
CA VAL A 53 2.48 -2.37 6.29
C VAL A 53 1.83 -2.58 7.65
N ASP A 54 0.94 -1.67 8.04
CA ASP A 54 0.08 -1.88 9.20
C ASP A 54 -1.01 -2.91 8.87
N ILE A 55 -0.70 -4.19 9.11
CA ILE A 55 -1.58 -5.32 8.78
C ILE A 55 -2.89 -5.26 9.55
N ASP A 56 -2.84 -4.83 10.81
CA ASP A 56 -4.04 -4.77 11.67
C ASP A 56 -5.01 -3.72 11.14
N GLU A 57 -4.51 -2.53 10.77
CA GLU A 57 -5.34 -1.49 10.18
C GLU A 57 -5.86 -1.88 8.78
N ALA A 58 -5.02 -2.49 7.94
CA ALA A 58 -5.44 -3.01 6.64
C ALA A 58 -6.57 -4.04 6.80
N THR A 59 -6.42 -4.97 7.74
CA THR A 59 -7.42 -6.00 8.06
C THR A 59 -8.73 -5.37 8.54
N ARG A 60 -8.67 -4.38 9.43
CA ARG A 60 -9.87 -3.65 9.90
C ARG A 60 -10.63 -2.95 8.78
N ARG A 61 -9.93 -2.51 7.74
CA ARG A 61 -10.52 -1.85 6.55
C ARG A 61 -10.96 -2.82 5.47
N GLY A 62 -10.69 -4.12 5.62
CA GLY A 62 -10.95 -5.13 4.58
C GLY A 62 -9.99 -5.04 3.39
N ILE A 63 -8.80 -4.46 3.58
CA ILE A 63 -7.76 -4.34 2.57
C ILE A 63 -6.92 -5.63 2.61
N ALA A 64 -6.83 -6.32 1.48
CA ALA A 64 -6.00 -7.51 1.36
C ALA A 64 -4.50 -7.13 1.35
N VAL A 65 -3.69 -7.83 2.14
CA VAL A 65 -2.23 -7.66 2.13
C VAL A 65 -1.60 -8.96 1.62
N CYS A 66 -0.81 -8.85 0.56
CA CYS A 66 -0.09 -9.97 -0.04
C CYS A 66 1.41 -9.69 -0.05
N ASN A 67 2.22 -10.73 0.05
CA ASN A 67 3.66 -10.67 -0.10
C ASN A 67 4.18 -11.75 -1.04
N ALA A 68 5.47 -11.67 -1.39
CA ALA A 68 6.16 -12.68 -2.18
C ALA A 68 7.12 -13.45 -1.25
N PRO A 69 6.65 -14.54 -0.59
CA PRO A 69 7.41 -15.23 0.45
C PRO A 69 8.67 -15.94 -0.06
N ASP A 70 8.71 -16.28 -1.35
CA ASP A 70 9.80 -17.01 -2.01
C ASP A 70 10.62 -16.13 -2.96
N ALA A 71 10.48 -14.80 -2.87
CA ALA A 71 11.25 -13.87 -3.70
C ALA A 71 12.74 -13.87 -3.31
N PRO A 72 13.68 -13.97 -4.28
CA PRO A 72 15.12 -13.97 -4.01
C PRO A 72 15.67 -12.62 -3.54
#